data_AF-A0A3P5WBK0-F1
#
_entry.id   AF-A0A3P5WBK0-F1
#
_cell.length_a   1.000
_cell.length_b   1.000
_cell.length_c   1.000
_cell.angle_alpha   90.00
_cell.angle_beta   90.00
_cell.angle_gamma   90.00
#
_symmetry.space_group_name_H-M   'P 1'
#
loop_
_entity.id
_entity.type
_entity.pdbx_description
1 polymer ?
#
loop_
_entity_poly.entity_id
_entity_poly.type
_entity_poly.pdbx_seq_one_letter_code
_entity_poly.pdbx_strand_id
1 'polypeptide(L)' 'MKKIALAAALTVASTGAFAGGMVEPMMEPAVVVEESSSSSAGIVVPLLLLAVVAAVAISD' A
#
# COMPACT_ATOMS: atom_id res chain seq x y z
N MET A 1 3.20 5.93 26.65
CA MET A 1 4.30 5.17 26.03
C MET A 1 3.84 4.29 24.85
N LYS A 2 2.70 3.59 24.93
CA LYS A 2 2.19 2.75 23.81
C LYS A 2 1.81 3.53 22.53
N LYS A 3 1.38 4.79 22.68
CA LYS A 3 0.96 5.67 21.56
C LYS A 3 2.12 6.09 20.66
N ILE A 4 3.32 6.25 21.22
CA ILE A 4 4.53 6.63 20.46
C ILE A 4 5.04 5.45 19.65
N ALA A 5 5.00 4.23 20.22
CA ALA A 5 5.37 3.02 19.49
C ALA A 5 4.48 2.79 18.26
N LEU A 6 3.16 3.04 18.39
CA LEU A 6 2.23 2.92 17.27
C LEU A 6 2.46 4.00 16.21
N ALA A 7 2.67 5.25 16.62
CA ALA A 7 2.99 6.34 15.69
C ALA A 7 4.31 6.07 14.93
N ALA A 8 5.34 5.58 15.61
CA ALA A 8 6.61 5.23 14.99
C ALA A 8 6.47 4.08 13.99
N ALA A 9 5.71 3.04 14.34
CA ALA A 9 5.45 1.90 13.45
C ALA A 9 4.69 2.33 12.18
N LEU A 10 3.69 3.21 12.32
CA LEU A 10 2.90 3.70 11.18
C LEU A 10 3.74 4.57 10.22
N THR A 11 4.57 5.46 10.78
CA THR A 11 5.46 6.31 9.97
C THR A 11 6.48 5.48 9.20
N VAL A 12 7.11 4.48 9.84
CA VAL A 12 8.06 3.59 9.16
C VAL A 12 7.39 2.78 8.05
N ALA A 13 6.19 2.24 8.31
CA ALA A 13 5.43 1.49 7.32
C ALA A 13 5.00 2.33 6.10
N SER A 14 4.86 3.65 6.25
CA SER A 14 4.44 4.57 5.17
C SER A 14 5.52 4.83 4.10
N THR A 15 6.77 4.45 4.34
CA THR A 15 7.93 4.78 3.48
C THR A 15 7.81 4.22 2.05
N GLY A 16 6.98 3.20 1.82
CA GLY A 16 6.80 2.56 0.50
C GLY A 16 5.71 3.15 -0.39
N ALA A 17 4.93 4.13 0.07
CA ALA A 17 3.75 4.66 -0.66
C ALA A 17 4.06 5.85 -1.60
N PHE A 18 5.30 5.99 -2.07
CA PHE A 18 5.65 7.04 -3.03
C PHE A 18 5.39 6.56 -4.46
N ALA A 19 4.46 7.23 -5.14
CA ALA A 19 4.37 7.18 -6.60
C ALA A 19 5.68 7.75 -7.16
N GLY A 20 6.52 6.86 -7.71
CA GLY A 20 7.80 7.23 -8.33
C GLY A 20 7.60 8.31 -9.40
N GLY A 21 8.62 9.15 -9.60
CA GLY A 21 8.59 10.23 -10.58
C GLY A 21 8.23 9.70 -11.97
N MET A 22 7.33 10.41 -12.65
CA MET A 22 6.90 10.10 -14.02
C MET A 22 8.14 10.08 -14.93
N VAL A 23 8.46 8.91 -15.45
CA VAL A 23 9.49 8.75 -16.49
C VAL A 23 9.02 9.47 -17.76
N GLU A 24 9.95 10.10 -18.47
CA GLU A 24 9.64 10.79 -19.73
C GLU A 24 8.97 9.83 -20.73
N PRO A 25 7.85 10.22 -21.37
CA PRO A 25 7.11 9.34 -22.26
C PRO A 25 7.91 9.10 -23.56
N MET A 26 8.27 7.85 -23.82
CA MET A 26 8.95 7.41 -25.04
C MET A 26 7.96 6.67 -25.96
N MET A 27 7.84 7.09 -27.22
CA MET A 27 6.85 6.60 -28.21
C MET A 27 7.20 5.20 -28.76
N GLU A 28 6.19 4.35 -28.95
CA GLU A 28 6.21 2.86 -29.00
C GLU A 28 6.94 2.12 -30.15
N PRO A 29 7.60 0.99 -29.83
CA PRO A 29 7.64 -0.18 -30.71
C PRO A 29 6.77 -1.34 -30.16
N ALA A 30 5.73 -1.69 -30.94
CA ALA A 30 4.84 -2.86 -30.85
C ALA A 30 4.05 -3.06 -29.54
N VAL A 31 2.73 -3.19 -29.70
CA VAL A 31 1.74 -3.45 -28.65
C VAL A 31 1.97 -4.84 -28.03
N VAL A 32 2.93 -4.94 -27.11
CA VAL A 32 2.80 -5.88 -26.00
C VAL A 32 1.69 -5.27 -25.15
N VAL A 33 0.56 -5.95 -25.02
CA VAL A 33 -0.51 -5.53 -24.14
C VAL A 33 0.07 -5.58 -22.73
N GLU A 34 0.60 -4.46 -22.26
CA GLU A 34 1.01 -4.26 -20.87
C GLU A 34 -0.26 -4.46 -20.04
N GLU A 35 -0.41 -5.62 -19.42
CA GLU A 35 -1.46 -5.86 -18.45
C GLU A 35 -1.25 -4.86 -17.32
N SER A 36 -2.03 -3.78 -17.33
CA SER A 36 -2.02 -2.78 -16.27
C SER A 36 -2.28 -3.49 -14.95
N SER A 37 -1.22 -3.67 -14.17
CA SER A 37 -1.32 -4.19 -12.82
C SER A 37 -2.01 -3.13 -11.97
N SER A 38 -3.16 -3.49 -11.39
CA SER A 38 -3.92 -2.58 -10.53
C SER A 38 -3.05 -2.13 -9.37
N SER A 39 -2.89 -0.80 -9.19
CA SER A 39 -2.24 -0.22 -8.01
C SER A 39 -2.94 -0.62 -6.70
N SER A 40 -4.18 -1.13 -6.78
CA SER A 40 -4.94 -1.66 -5.66
C SER A 40 -4.65 -3.12 -5.33
N ALA A 41 -3.85 -3.85 -6.13
CA ALA A 41 -3.52 -5.25 -5.86
C ALA A 41 -2.86 -5.45 -4.47
N GLY A 42 -2.08 -4.46 -4.03
CA GLY A 42 -1.45 -4.46 -2.70
C GLY A 42 -2.37 -4.12 -1.53
N ILE A 43 -3.62 -3.72 -1.75
CA ILE A 43 -4.52 -3.24 -0.67
C ILE A 43 -5.20 -4.36 0.11
N VAL A 44 -5.22 -5.59 -0.43
CA VAL A 44 -5.92 -6.72 0.18
C VAL A 44 -5.30 -7.10 1.52
N VAL A 45 -3.97 -7.22 1.58
CA VAL A 45 -3.23 -7.57 2.80
C VAL A 45 -3.44 -6.55 3.93
N PRO A 46 -3.30 -5.22 3.72
CA PRO A 46 -3.54 -4.23 4.78
C PRO A 46 -5.01 -4.14 5.21
N LEU A 47 -5.98 -4.36 4.31
CA LEU A 47 -7.40 -4.41 4.68
C LEU A 47 -7.71 -5.61 5.57
N LEU A 48 -7.14 -6.78 5.28
CA LEU A 48 -7.28 -7.97 6.14
C LEU A 48 -6.65 -7.73 7.52
N LEU A 49 -5.47 -7.11 7.58
CA LEU A 49 -4.82 -6.76 8.84
C LEU A 49 -5.69 -5.80 9.66
N LEU A 50 -6.25 -4.75 9.02
CA LEU A 50 -7.20 -3.83 9.65
C LEU A 50 -8.45 -4.55 10.18
N ALA A 51 -8.99 -5.50 9.42
CA ALA A 51 -10.15 -6.28 9.83
C ALA A 51 -9.86 -7.12 11.09
N VAL A 52 -8.68 -7.75 11.18
CA VAL A 52 -8.26 -8.50 12.38
C VAL A 52 -8.10 -7.57 13.58
N VAL A 53 -7.46 -6.41 13.41
CA VAL A 53 -7.31 -5.42 14.48
C VAL A 53 -8.67 -4.91 14.95
N ALA A 54 -9.59 -4.62 14.02
CA ALA A 54 -10.95 -4.19 14.35
C ALA A 54 -11.72 -5.28 15.12
N ALA A 55 -11.63 -6.55 14.69
CA ALA A 55 -12.27 -7.67 15.36
C ALA A 55 -11.78 -7.84 16.81
N VAL A 56 -10.48 -7.72 17.05
CA VAL A 56 -9.90 -7.78 18.40
C VAL A 56 -10.28 -6.56 19.25
N ALA A 57 -10.45 -5.39 18.63
CA ALA A 57 -10.82 -4.17 19.33
C ALA A 57 -12.29 -4.13 19.80
N ILE A 58 -13.17 -4.94 19.20
CA ILE A 58 -14.60 -5.01 19.54
C ILE A 58 -14.99 -6.30 20.29
N SER A 59 -14.05 -7.22 20.52
CA SER A 59 -14.31 -8.52 21.14
C SER A 59 -14.29 -8.48 22.68
N ASP A 60 -14.85 -7.43 23.28
CA ASP A 60 -15.13 -7.32 24.72
C ASP A 60 -16.51 -7.91 25.05
#